data_AF-A0A914JIB0-F1
#
_entry.id   AF-A0A914JIB0-F1
#
_cell.length_a   1.000
_cell.length_b   1.000
_cell.length_c   1.000
_cell.angle_alpha   90.00
_cell.angle_beta   90.00
_cell.angle_gamma   90.00
#
_symmetry.space_group_name_H-M   'P 1'
#
loop_
_entity.id
_entity.type
_entity.pdbx_description
1 polymer ?
#
loop_
_entity_poly.entity_id
_entity_poly.type
_entity_poly.pdbx_seq_one_letter_code
_entity_poly.pdbx_strand_id
1 'polypeptide(L)'
;MVGKLTTLERGFESRVVGVWIGLAYSNGVWYWMDGTTYDYQAWGDHDPDYVGTQNCVNFYPDGASDGYNNYIMKWDTSSCSNIFPRVVCKKVSKDVPISAKP
;
A
#
# COMPACT_ATOMS: atom_id res chain seq x y z
N MET A 1 8.63 16.88 -40.41
CA MET A 1 7.35 16.96 -39.67
C MET A 1 7.42 15.94 -38.55
N VAL A 2 7.56 16.39 -37.31
CA VAL A 2 7.55 15.49 -36.14
C VAL A 2 6.08 15.28 -35.80
N GLY A 3 5.60 14.04 -35.87
CA GLY A 3 4.20 13.71 -35.60
C GLY A 3 3.81 14.12 -34.18
N LYS A 4 2.74 14.91 -34.06
CA LYS A 4 2.07 15.13 -32.77
C LYS A 4 1.49 13.79 -32.32
N LEU A 5 2.02 13.23 -31.24
CA LEU A 5 1.43 12.07 -30.57
C LEU A 5 -0.01 12.41 -30.16
N THR A 6 -0.93 11.52 -30.53
CA THR A 6 -2.36 11.69 -30.23
C THR A 6 -2.58 11.58 -28.72
N THR A 7 -3.60 12.28 -28.22
CA THR A 7 -3.93 12.40 -26.78
C THR A 7 -4.10 11.05 -26.05
N LEU A 8 -4.23 9.94 -26.76
CA LEU A 8 -4.38 8.60 -26.21
C LEU A 8 -3.05 7.95 -25.77
N GLU A 9 -1.91 8.32 -26.35
CA GLU A 9 -0.60 7.73 -26.01
C GLU A 9 0.09 8.44 -24.84
N ARG A 10 -0.37 9.64 -24.47
CA ARG A 10 0.03 10.34 -23.24
C ARG A 10 -0.62 9.74 -21.98
N GLY A 11 -1.48 8.73 -22.13
CA GLY A 11 -2.20 8.08 -21.02
C GLY A 11 -1.41 7.01 -20.27
N PHE A 12 -0.17 6.72 -20.68
CA PHE A 12 0.75 5.83 -19.98
C PHE A 12 1.90 6.62 -19.34
N GLU A 13 1.62 7.81 -18.80
CA GLU A 13 2.39 8.24 -17.63
C GLU A 13 2.24 7.11 -16.61
N SER A 14 3.38 6.60 -16.13
CA SER A 14 3.47 5.56 -15.12
C SER A 14 2.60 5.98 -13.93
N ARG A 15 1.33 5.58 -13.94
CA ARG A 15 0.47 5.70 -12.77
C ARG A 15 1.11 4.78 -11.76
N VAL A 16 1.82 5.39 -10.84
CA VAL A 16 2.20 4.81 -9.59
C VAL A 16 0.90 4.35 -8.94
N VAL A 17 0.57 3.06 -9.07
CA VAL A 17 -0.68 2.49 -8.54
C VAL A 17 -0.36 1.80 -7.24
N GLY A 18 -0.80 2.40 -6.14
CA GLY A 18 -0.78 1.77 -4.83
C GLY A 18 -1.63 0.50 -4.82
N VAL A 19 -1.20 -0.47 -4.04
CA VAL A 19 -1.92 -1.73 -3.83
C VAL A 19 -2.40 -1.77 -2.39
N TRP A 20 -3.69 -2.03 -2.18
CA TRP A 20 -4.20 -2.19 -0.83
C TRP A 20 -3.56 -3.39 -0.14
N ILE A 21 -3.16 -3.19 1.11
CA ILE A 21 -2.73 -4.25 2.03
C ILE A 21 -3.68 -4.32 3.24
N GLY A 22 -3.54 -5.35 4.07
CA GLY A 22 -4.45 -5.61 5.19
C GLY A 22 -4.19 -4.78 6.45
N LEU A 23 -3.33 -3.75 6.42
CA LEU A 23 -3.05 -2.90 7.58
C LEU A 23 -4.06 -1.74 7.63
N ALA A 24 -4.64 -1.50 8.81
CA ALA A 24 -5.59 -0.42 9.03
C ALA A 24 -5.44 0.20 10.42
N TYR A 25 -5.98 1.41 10.59
CA TYR A 25 -6.04 2.12 11.86
C TYR A 25 -7.48 2.22 12.37
N SER A 26 -7.71 1.84 13.62
CA SER A 26 -8.98 2.02 14.28
C SER A 26 -8.80 2.04 15.80
N ASN A 27 -9.65 2.78 16.51
CA ASN A 27 -9.63 2.85 17.98
C ASN A 27 -8.26 3.17 18.59
N GLY A 28 -7.46 4.03 17.93
CA GLY A 28 -6.17 4.44 18.46
C GLY A 28 -5.00 3.51 18.12
N VAL A 29 -5.22 2.43 17.36
CA VAL A 29 -4.20 1.41 17.11
C VAL A 29 -4.14 0.96 15.64
N TRP A 30 -2.93 0.60 15.21
CA TRP A 30 -2.69 -0.12 13.96
C TRP A 30 -2.95 -1.62 14.15
N TYR A 31 -3.65 -2.24 13.22
CA TYR A 31 -3.95 -3.67 13.25
C TYR A 31 -3.96 -4.28 11.85
N TRP A 32 -3.50 -5.54 11.76
CA TRP A 32 -3.68 -6.34 10.56
C TRP A 32 -5.06 -7.01 10.58
N MET A 33 -5.77 -6.97 9.45
CA MET A 33 -7.10 -7.59 9.31
C MET A 33 -7.09 -9.11 9.52
N ASP A 34 -5.94 -9.78 9.38
CA ASP A 34 -5.78 -11.21 9.64
C ASP A 34 -5.47 -11.54 11.12
N GLY A 35 -5.40 -10.53 11.98
CA GLY A 35 -5.11 -10.68 13.40
C GLY A 35 -3.63 -10.88 13.74
N THR A 36 -2.72 -10.81 12.76
CA THR A 36 -1.29 -10.86 13.06
C THR A 36 -0.83 -9.64 13.88
N THR A 37 0.21 -9.83 14.68
CA THR A 37 0.80 -8.78 15.52
C THR A 37 1.36 -7.65 14.66
N TYR A 38 1.11 -6.41 15.07
CA TYR A 38 1.75 -5.24 14.46
C TYR A 38 3.14 -5.03 15.08
N ASP A 39 4.12 -5.81 14.62
CA ASP A 39 5.50 -5.82 15.14
C ASP A 39 6.56 -5.44 14.09
N TYR A 40 6.13 -5.17 12.86
CA TYR A 40 6.96 -4.72 11.75
C TYR A 40 6.37 -3.45 11.14
N GLN A 41 7.23 -2.53 10.72
CA GLN A 41 6.85 -1.31 10.02
C GLN A 41 7.71 -1.09 8.76
N ALA A 42 7.09 -0.67 7.67
CA ALA A 42 7.79 -0.25 6.44
C ALA A 42 7.21 1.03 5.83
N TRP A 43 6.90 2.01 6.67
CA TRP A 43 6.40 3.32 6.25
C TRP A 43 7.33 4.02 5.26
N GLY A 44 6.70 4.80 4.37
CA GLY A 44 7.33 5.78 3.51
C GLY A 44 7.89 6.95 4.33
N ASP A 45 8.54 7.86 3.64
CA ASP A 45 9.01 9.08 4.27
C ASP A 45 7.79 9.87 4.77
N HIS A 46 7.88 10.34 6.02
CA HIS A 46 6.83 11.13 6.70
C HIS A 46 5.56 10.38 7.11
N ASP A 47 5.49 9.07 6.89
CA ASP A 47 4.36 8.23 7.29
C ASP A 47 4.54 7.49 8.63
N PRO A 48 3.44 7.11 9.31
CA PRO A 48 2.06 7.39 8.93
C PRO A 48 1.65 8.83 9.19
N ASP A 49 0.98 9.44 8.21
CA ASP A 49 0.38 10.78 8.32
C ASP A 49 -1.15 10.71 8.47
N TYR A 50 -1.77 11.84 8.86
CA TYR A 50 -3.23 12.00 8.95
C TYR A 50 -4.01 10.86 9.64
N VAL A 51 -3.39 10.23 10.65
CA VAL A 51 -3.97 9.15 11.44
C VAL A 51 -5.32 9.58 12.02
N GLY A 52 -6.36 8.78 11.80
CA GLY A 52 -7.74 9.09 12.17
C GLY A 52 -8.62 9.52 10.99
N THR A 53 -8.03 10.05 9.90
CA THR A 53 -8.76 10.36 8.65
C THR A 53 -8.30 9.50 7.47
N GLN A 54 -7.04 9.05 7.47
CA GLN A 54 -6.47 8.14 6.46
C GLN A 54 -6.13 6.78 7.08
N ASN A 55 -7.17 5.96 7.27
CA ASN A 55 -7.09 4.79 8.13
C ASN A 55 -6.76 3.47 7.38
N CYS A 56 -6.55 3.51 6.07
CA CYS A 56 -6.21 2.33 5.27
C CYS A 56 -4.82 2.48 4.68
N VAL A 57 -4.09 1.37 4.52
CA VAL A 57 -2.69 1.40 4.08
C VAL A 57 -2.54 0.77 2.71
N ASN A 58 -1.85 1.49 1.83
CA ASN A 58 -1.44 0.99 0.53
C ASN A 58 0.09 0.83 0.46
N PHE A 59 0.55 0.04 -0.49
CA PHE A 59 1.96 -0.22 -0.75
C PHE A 59 2.26 -0.09 -2.24
N TYR A 60 3.43 0.43 -2.59
CA TYR A 60 3.85 0.63 -3.99
C TYR A 60 4.91 -0.38 -4.43
N PRO A 61 4.51 -1.53 -5.03
CA PRO A 61 5.44 -2.58 -5.46
C PRO A 61 6.35 -2.15 -6.61
N ASP A 62 5.80 -1.35 -7.52
CA ASP A 62 6.47 -0.97 -8.78
C ASP A 62 7.36 0.28 -8.60
N GLY A 63 7.46 0.79 -7.38
CA GLY A 63 8.13 2.06 -7.11
C GLY A 63 7.25 3.27 -7.41
N ALA A 64 7.50 4.34 -6.65
CA ALA A 64 6.62 5.48 -6.55
C ALA A 64 7.41 6.68 -6.06
N SER A 65 7.41 7.78 -6.80
CA SER A 65 7.91 9.06 -6.30
C SER A 65 7.08 10.20 -6.86
N ASP A 66 6.64 11.11 -6.00
CA ASP A 66 5.99 12.36 -6.38
C ASP A 66 6.97 13.56 -6.42
N GLY A 67 8.27 13.28 -6.19
CA GLY A 67 9.33 14.30 -6.11
C GLY A 67 9.57 14.83 -4.69
N TYR A 68 8.69 14.51 -3.74
CA TYR A 68 8.83 14.84 -2.31
C TYR A 68 9.03 13.58 -1.46
N ASN A 69 8.24 12.53 -1.73
CA ASN A 69 8.31 11.24 -1.05
C ASN A 69 8.80 10.14 -1.99
N ASN A 70 9.59 9.21 -1.44
CA ASN A 70 10.01 7.99 -2.13
C ASN A 70 9.32 6.77 -1.51
N TYR A 71 8.32 6.23 -2.20
CA TYR A 71 7.56 5.08 -1.71
C TYR A 71 7.99 3.75 -2.34
N ILE A 72 9.21 3.66 -2.88
CA ILE A 72 9.73 2.39 -3.41
C ILE A 72 9.73 1.33 -2.31
N MET A 73 8.85 0.33 -2.46
CA MET A 73 8.66 -0.74 -1.51
C MET A 73 8.26 -0.26 -0.09
N LYS A 74 7.54 0.86 0.01
CA LYS A 74 7.07 1.44 1.28
C LYS A 74 5.54 1.48 1.39
N TRP A 75 5.09 1.66 2.63
CA TRP A 75 3.68 1.84 2.99
C TRP A 75 3.32 3.31 3.04
N ASP A 76 2.07 3.61 2.70
CA ASP A 76 1.50 4.95 2.69
C ASP A 76 0.08 4.89 3.27
N THR A 77 -0.29 5.91 4.04
CA THR A 77 -1.65 6.06 4.54
C THR A 77 -2.58 6.61 3.46
N SER A 78 -3.83 6.19 3.47
CA SER A 78 -4.80 6.63 2.49
C SER A 78 -6.22 6.60 3.04
N SER A 79 -7.08 7.45 2.47
CA SER A 79 -8.52 7.34 2.68
C SER A 79 -9.01 5.96 2.24
N CYS A 80 -9.73 5.27 3.13
CA CYS A 80 -10.32 3.96 2.83
C CYS A 80 -11.34 4.02 1.68
N SER A 81 -11.83 5.21 1.32
CA SER A 81 -12.74 5.41 0.18
C SER A 81 -12.01 5.56 -1.15
N ASN A 82 -10.67 5.60 -1.15
CA ASN A 82 -9.88 5.62 -2.39
C ASN A 82 -10.08 4.31 -3.17
N ILE A 83 -10.26 4.44 -4.48
CA ILE A 83 -10.46 3.31 -5.37
C ILE A 83 -9.11 2.95 -5.99
N PHE A 84 -8.40 2.00 -5.38
CA PHE A 84 -7.27 1.34 -6.02
C PHE A 84 -7.72 0.05 -6.72
N PRO A 85 -7.28 -0.20 -7.97
CA PRO A 85 -7.68 -1.39 -8.72
C PRO A 85 -6.96 -2.67 -8.27
N ARG A 86 -6.06 -2.59 -7.29
CA ARG A 86 -5.19 -3.69 -6.88
C ARG A 86 -5.26 -3.90 -5.35
N VAL A 87 -5.21 -5.17 -4.94
CA VAL A 87 -5.15 -5.61 -3.54
C VAL A 87 -4.21 -6.81 -3.42
N VAL A 88 -3.49 -6.92 -2.30
CA VAL A 88 -2.72 -8.13 -1.95
C VAL A 88 -3.54 -8.99 -1.00
N CYS A 89 -3.74 -10.25 -1.36
CA CYS A 89 -4.34 -11.25 -0.47
C CYS A 89 -3.25 -12.13 0.17
N LYS A 90 -3.43 -12.47 1.45
CA LYS A 90 -2.60 -13.45 2.16
C LYS A 90 -3.43 -14.70 2.44
N LYS A 91 -2.84 -15.87 2.22
CA LYS A 91 -3.43 -17.17 2.56
C LYS A 91 -2.40 -17.98 3.33
N VAL A 92 -2.80 -18.55 4.45
CA VAL A 92 -1.98 -19.52 5.17
C VAL A 92 -1.89 -20.79 4.32
N SER A 93 -0.69 -21.26 4.02
CA SER A 93 -0.51 -22.54 3.34
C SER A 93 -0.93 -23.67 4.27
N LYS A 94 -1.67 -24.66 3.75
CA LYS A 94 -2.20 -25.77 4.54
C LYS A 94 -1.11 -26.79 4.95
N ASP A 95 0.12 -26.61 4.46
CA ASP A 95 1.22 -27.57 4.61
C ASP A 95 2.30 -27.14 5.62
N VAL A 96 2.04 -26.09 6.41
CA VAL A 96 2.89 -25.75 7.55
C VAL A 96 2.16 -26.22 8.82
N PRO A 97 2.60 -27.32 9.46
CA PRO A 97 2.17 -27.60 10.82
C PRO A 97 2.42 -26.34 11.64
N ILE A 98 1.41 -25.89 12.38
CA ILE A 98 1.57 -24.86 13.40
C ILE A 98 2.53 -25.47 14.42
N SER A 99 3.83 -25.38 14.16
CA SER A 99 4.85 -25.63 15.16
C SER A 99 4.63 -24.51 16.16
N ALA A 100 3.88 -24.84 17.22
CA ALA A 100 3.83 -24.06 18.43
C ALA A 100 5.27 -23.58 18.72
N LYS A 101 5.46 -22.27 18.75
CA LYS A 101 6.72 -21.71 19.23
C LYS A 101 6.85 -22.08 20.72
N PRO A 102 8.07 -22.30 21.23
CA PRO A 102 8.32 -22.79 22.60
C PRO A 102 7.69 -21.90 23.68
#